data_AF-A0A968GPH7-F1
#
_entry.id   AF-A0A968GPH7-F1
#
_cell.length_a   1.000
_cell.length_b   1.000
_cell.length_c   1.000
_cell.angle_alpha   90.00
_cell.angle_beta   90.00
_cell.angle_gamma   90.00
#
_symmetry.space_group_name_H-M   'P 1'
#
loop_
_entity.id
_entity.type
_entity.pdbx_description
1 polymer ?
#
loop_
_entity_poly.entity_id
_entity_poly.type
_entity_poly.pdbx_seq_one_letter_code
_entity_poly.pdbx_strand_id
1 'polypeptide(L)'
;MNNPRVGHFPPAKQSGLITHGIILLMLIGLSGFGFFNLTREQVGPAFVTNLLVALVAFALVPYFGYRAYALLRADYYIDRDSLAMLWGLRVEDIPLTDIEWVRPATDLTHPLALPRFRLPGAVLGTRRHPHLGW
;
A
#
# COMPACT_ATOMS: atom_id res chain seq x y z
N MET A 1 32.89 -18.05 -0.94
CA MET A 1 31.99 -16.98 -0.46
C MET A 1 30.74 -17.68 0.05
N ASN A 2 30.57 -17.78 1.37
CA ASN A 2 29.42 -18.47 1.95
C ASN A 2 28.19 -17.60 1.72
N ASN A 3 27.18 -18.13 1.03
CA ASN A 3 25.90 -17.48 0.90
C ASN A 3 25.24 -17.54 2.29
N PRO A 4 25.04 -16.42 3.00
CA PRO A 4 24.30 -16.45 4.25
C PRO A 4 22.94 -17.11 4.01
N ARG A 5 22.48 -17.93 4.95
CA ARG A 5 21.14 -18.54 4.86
C ARG A 5 20.11 -17.46 5.16
N VAL A 6 19.65 -16.80 4.11
CA VAL A 6 18.59 -15.79 4.21
C VAL A 6 17.23 -16.49 4.23
N GLY A 7 16.47 -16.31 5.30
CA GLY A 7 15.07 -16.70 5.38
C GLY A 7 14.20 -15.72 4.58
N HIS A 8 13.33 -16.23 3.71
CA HIS A 8 12.42 -15.44 2.89
C HIS A 8 10.98 -15.60 3.36
N PHE A 9 10.30 -14.49 3.67
CA PHE A 9 8.99 -14.49 4.31
C PHE A 9 8.05 -13.48 3.62
N PRO A 10 7.51 -13.78 2.43
CA PRO A 10 6.68 -12.82 1.70
C PRO A 10 5.34 -12.56 2.42
N PRO A 11 4.86 -11.31 2.49
CA PRO A 11 3.55 -10.99 3.06
C PRO A 11 2.40 -11.52 2.19
N ALA A 12 1.20 -11.62 2.77
CA ALA A 12 -0.02 -11.90 2.02
C ALA A 12 -0.42 -10.69 1.14
N LYS A 13 -0.24 -10.80 -0.18
CA LYS A 13 -0.46 -9.70 -1.14
C LYS A 13 -1.81 -9.74 -1.87
N GLN A 14 -2.39 -10.93 -2.04
CA GLN A 14 -3.48 -11.16 -3.01
C GLN A 14 -4.70 -10.26 -2.80
N SER A 15 -5.28 -10.25 -1.60
CA SER A 15 -6.46 -9.44 -1.30
C SER A 15 -6.21 -7.95 -1.53
N GLY A 16 -5.05 -7.44 -1.11
CA GLY A 16 -4.69 -6.05 -1.32
C GLY A 16 -4.46 -5.70 -2.79
N LEU A 17 -3.80 -6.58 -3.55
CA LEU A 17 -3.61 -6.37 -4.99
C LEU A 17 -4.94 -6.37 -5.74
N ILE A 18 -5.88 -7.24 -5.38
CA ILE A 18 -7.23 -7.24 -5.96
C ILE A 18 -7.94 -5.91 -5.66
N THR A 19 -7.92 -5.45 -4.40
CA THR A 19 -8.56 -4.18 -4.03
C THR A 19 -7.96 -3.00 -4.81
N HIS A 20 -6.63 -2.90 -4.87
CA HIS A 20 -5.99 -1.80 -5.60
C HIS A 20 -6.19 -1.91 -7.12
N GLY A 21 -6.21 -3.13 -7.67
CA GLY A 21 -6.52 -3.38 -9.07
C GLY A 21 -7.93 -2.91 -9.44
N ILE A 22 -8.94 -3.23 -8.63
CA ILE A 22 -10.32 -2.77 -8.83
C ILE A 22 -10.39 -1.25 -8.77
N ILE A 23 -9.76 -0.61 -7.78
CA ILE A 23 -9.72 0.85 -7.66
C ILE A 23 -9.09 1.49 -8.90
N LEU A 24 -7.95 0.97 -9.35
CA LEU A 24 -7.25 1.48 -10.53
C LEU A 24 -8.09 1.33 -11.79
N LEU A 25 -8.74 0.18 -11.99
CA LEU A 25 -9.64 -0.04 -13.12
C LEU A 25 -10.80 0.97 -13.12
N MET A 26 -11.42 1.21 -11.96
CA MET A 26 -12.48 2.22 -11.84
C MET A 26 -11.98 3.63 -12.13
N LEU A 27 -10.82 4.03 -11.59
CA LEU A 27 -10.26 5.37 -11.79
C LEU A 27 -9.86 5.62 -13.24
N ILE A 28 -9.19 4.65 -13.87
CA ILE A 28 -8.80 4.72 -15.28
C ILE A 28 -10.06 4.73 -16.16
N GLY A 29 -11.04 3.87 -15.87
CA GLY A 29 -12.31 3.84 -16.60
C GLY A 29 -13.08 5.16 -16.49
N LEU A 30 -13.18 5.73 -15.29
CA LEU A 30 -13.86 7.00 -15.05
C LEU A 30 -13.14 8.17 -15.73
N SER A 31 -11.81 8.19 -15.66
CA SER A 31 -10.99 9.19 -16.35
C SER A 31 -11.14 9.10 -17.86
N GLY A 32 -11.02 7.90 -18.43
CA GLY A 32 -11.21 7.65 -19.86
C GLY A 32 -12.61 8.02 -20.34
N PHE A 33 -13.65 7.64 -19.57
CA PHE A 33 -15.03 7.99 -19.86
C PHE A 33 -15.25 9.52 -19.84
N GLY A 34 -14.75 10.21 -18.80
CA GLY A 34 -14.85 11.66 -18.71
C GLY A 34 -14.18 12.37 -19.88
N PHE A 35 -12.92 12.01 -20.19
CA PHE A 35 -12.20 12.58 -21.34
C PHE A 35 -12.88 12.27 -22.68
N PHE A 36 -13.45 11.07 -22.83
CA PHE A 36 -14.17 10.71 -24.04
C PHE A 36 -15.43 11.57 -24.24
N ASN A 37 -16.19 11.86 -23.19
CA ASN A 37 -17.37 12.74 -23.27
C ASN A 37 -16.99 14.18 -23.61
N LEU A 38 -15.83 14.68 -23.14
CA LEU A 38 -15.35 16.03 -23.50
C LEU A 38 -15.19 16.22 -25.01
N THR A 39 -14.92 15.15 -25.77
CA THR A 39 -14.80 15.24 -27.24
C THR A 39 -16.14 15.47 -27.96
N ARG A 40 -17.27 15.30 -27.25
CA ARG A 40 -18.63 15.34 -27.79
C ARG A 40 -19.48 16.46 -27.21
N GLU A 41 -19.10 16.99 -26.06
CA GLU A 41 -19.86 18.02 -25.36
C GLU A 41 -19.49 19.42 -25.84
N GLN A 42 -20.51 20.26 -25.99
CA GLN A 42 -20.32 21.70 -26.15
C GLN A 42 -19.87 22.32 -24.83
N VAL A 43 -19.18 23.46 -24.92
CA VAL A 43 -18.74 24.20 -23.73
C VAL A 43 -19.96 24.58 -22.88
N GLY A 44 -20.01 24.04 -21.65
CA GLY A 44 -21.13 24.22 -20.73
C GLY A 44 -20.92 23.48 -19.41
N PRO A 45 -21.93 23.43 -18.53
CA PRO A 45 -21.81 22.80 -17.22
C PRO A 45 -21.44 21.30 -17.26
N ALA A 46 -21.98 20.56 -18.24
CA ALA A 46 -21.65 19.16 -18.45
C ALA A 46 -20.16 18.96 -18.78
N PHE A 47 -19.63 19.80 -19.68
CA PHE A 47 -18.22 19.79 -20.06
C PHE A 47 -17.32 20.02 -18.84
N VAL A 48 -17.60 21.04 -18.03
CA VAL A 48 -16.83 21.33 -16.82
C VAL A 48 -16.90 20.16 -15.82
N THR A 49 -18.08 19.55 -15.67
CA THR A 49 -18.27 18.42 -14.77
C THR A 49 -17.46 17.20 -15.22
N ASN A 50 -17.53 16.83 -16.49
CA ASN A 50 -16.74 15.72 -17.05
C ASN A 50 -15.23 15.98 -16.95
N LEU A 51 -14.80 17.23 -17.16
CA LEU A 51 -13.39 17.61 -17.03
C LEU A 51 -12.90 17.43 -15.60
N LEU A 52 -13.65 17.94 -14.61
CA LEU A 52 -13.27 17.80 -13.20
C LEU A 52 -13.25 16.34 -12.75
N VAL A 53 -14.27 15.57 -13.13
CA VAL A 53 -14.33 14.12 -12.83
C VAL A 53 -13.14 13.39 -13.45
N ALA A 54 -12.83 13.67 -14.73
CA ALA A 54 -11.73 13.03 -15.43
C ALA A 54 -10.37 13.35 -14.79
N LEU A 55 -10.15 14.62 -14.44
CA LEU A 55 -8.90 15.09 -13.84
C LEU A 55 -8.71 14.56 -12.42
N VAL A 56 -9.75 14.59 -11.58
CA VAL A 56 -9.67 14.06 -10.21
C VAL A 56 -9.43 12.55 -10.25
N ALA A 57 -10.15 11.82 -11.09
CA ALA A 57 -9.95 10.37 -11.25
C ALA A 57 -8.51 10.07 -11.72
N PHE A 58 -8.03 10.79 -12.74
CA PHE A 58 -6.66 10.66 -13.24
C PHE A 58 -5.60 10.96 -12.20
N ALA A 59 -5.77 12.05 -11.43
CA ALA A 59 -4.82 12.46 -10.39
C ALA A 59 -4.67 11.41 -9.27
N LEU A 60 -5.72 10.63 -9.00
CA LEU A 60 -5.68 9.54 -8.01
C LEU A 60 -5.01 8.27 -8.54
N VAL A 61 -4.91 8.07 -9.86
CA VAL A 61 -4.25 6.90 -10.48
C VAL A 61 -2.81 6.71 -9.99
N PRO A 62 -1.89 7.69 -10.06
CA PRO A 62 -0.52 7.49 -9.59
C PRO A 62 -0.45 7.20 -8.08
N TYR A 63 -1.34 7.78 -7.28
CA TYR A 63 -1.40 7.52 -5.83
C TYR A 63 -1.73 6.04 -5.54
N PHE A 64 -2.82 5.50 -6.13
CA PHE A 64 -3.18 4.10 -5.94
C PHE A 64 -2.25 3.14 -6.70
N GLY A 65 -1.69 3.59 -7.82
CA GLY A 65 -0.70 2.84 -8.60
C GLY A 65 0.57 2.60 -7.80
N TYR A 66 1.07 3.64 -7.13
CA TYR A 66 2.20 3.51 -6.22
C TYR A 66 1.90 2.56 -5.06
N ARG A 67 0.69 2.60 -4.49
CA ARG A 67 0.31 1.67 -3.40
C ARG A 67 0.23 0.22 -3.86
N ALA A 68 -0.32 -0.03 -5.06
CA ALA A 68 -0.33 -1.36 -5.67
C ALA A 68 1.09 -1.87 -5.91
N TYR A 69 1.95 -1.02 -6.49
CA TYR A 69 3.36 -1.31 -6.70
C TYR A 69 4.09 -1.60 -5.38
N ALA A 70 3.81 -0.81 -4.34
CA ALA A 70 4.44 -0.99 -3.04
C ALA A 70 4.10 -2.33 -2.39
N LEU A 71 2.83 -2.74 -2.49
CA LEU A 71 2.40 -4.06 -2.03
C LEU A 71 2.96 -5.20 -2.89
N LEU A 72 3.02 -5.02 -4.21
CA LEU A 72 3.59 -6.01 -5.12
C LEU A 72 5.05 -6.31 -4.76
N ARG A 73 5.83 -5.25 -4.52
CA ARG A 73 7.26 -5.33 -4.14
C ARG A 73 7.48 -5.66 -2.66
N ALA A 74 6.44 -5.64 -1.82
CA ALA A 74 6.62 -5.82 -0.38
C ALA A 74 7.24 -7.20 -0.07
N ASP A 75 8.32 -7.25 0.68
CA ASP A 75 9.01 -8.50 0.99
C ASP A 75 9.78 -8.41 2.30
N TYR A 76 10.02 -9.56 2.92
CA TYR A 76 10.76 -9.66 4.18
C TYR A 76 11.85 -10.70 4.08
N TYR A 77 13.06 -10.31 4.46
CA TYR A 77 14.23 -11.18 4.52
C TYR A 77 14.84 -11.15 5.91
N ILE A 78 15.21 -12.32 6.43
CA ILE A 78 15.92 -12.45 7.70
C ILE A 78 17.27 -13.08 7.41
N ASP A 79 18.34 -12.36 7.74
CA ASP A 79 19.69 -12.91 7.75
C ASP A 79 20.16 -13.10 9.21
N ARG A 80 21.42 -13.50 9.42
CA ARG A 80 22.06 -13.67 10.73
C ARG A 80 22.21 -12.37 11.50
N ASP A 81 22.37 -11.26 10.78
CA ASP A 81 22.76 -9.98 11.38
C ASP A 81 21.67 -8.91 11.23
N SER A 82 20.71 -9.07 10.31
CA SER A 82 19.64 -8.08 10.08
C SER A 82 18.30 -8.69 9.64
N LEU A 83 17.23 -7.96 9.95
CA LEU A 83 15.90 -8.10 9.37
C LEU A 83 15.70 -7.00 8.32
N ALA A 84 15.57 -7.39 7.05
CA ALA A 84 15.31 -6.47 5.94
C ALA A 84 13.82 -6.47 5.59
N MET A 85 13.22 -5.28 5.53
CA MET A 85 11.83 -5.08 5.16
C MET A 85 11.75 -4.17 3.94
N LEU A 86 11.12 -4.66 2.88
CA LEU A 86 10.90 -3.92 1.65
C LEU A 86 9.43 -3.51 1.59
N TRP A 87 9.17 -2.23 1.34
CA TRP A 87 7.83 -1.73 1.03
C TRP A 87 7.89 -0.62 -0.02
N GLY A 88 7.45 -0.93 -1.23
CA GLY A 88 7.59 -0.02 -2.37
C GLY A 88 9.03 0.39 -2.63
N LEU A 89 9.30 1.68 -2.66
CA LEU A 89 10.65 2.19 -2.94
C LEU A 89 11.55 2.26 -1.70
N ARG A 90 11.05 1.87 -0.53
CA ARG A 90 11.82 1.87 0.72
C ARG A 90 12.28 0.46 1.08
N VAL A 91 13.49 0.41 1.62
CA VAL A 91 14.10 -0.77 2.23
C VAL A 91 14.52 -0.32 3.63
N GLU A 92 14.11 -1.06 4.64
CA GLU A 92 14.45 -0.83 6.03
C GLU A 92 15.22 -2.04 6.54
N ASP A 93 16.47 -1.83 6.95
CA ASP A 93 17.33 -2.87 7.50
C ASP A 93 17.48 -2.64 9.00
N ILE A 94 16.93 -3.55 9.81
CA ILE A 94 17.01 -3.50 11.27
C ILE A 94 18.04 -4.52 11.75
N PRO A 95 19.12 -4.11 12.43
CA PRO A 95 20.09 -5.03 13.02
C PRO A 95 19.40 -5.98 14.02
N LEU A 96 19.73 -7.27 14.01
CA LEU A 96 19.14 -8.23 14.96
C LEU A 96 19.53 -7.91 16.41
N THR A 97 20.65 -7.22 16.62
CA THR A 97 21.07 -6.74 17.96
C THR A 97 20.11 -5.74 18.56
N ASP A 98 19.32 -5.05 17.72
CA ASP A 98 18.37 -4.02 18.14
C ASP A 98 16.97 -4.63 18.38
N ILE A 99 16.77 -5.91 18.04
CA ILE A 99 15.50 -6.61 18.20
C ILE A 99 15.52 -7.39 19.53
N GLU A 100 14.86 -6.84 20.55
CA GLU A 100 14.77 -7.47 21.87
C GLU A 100 13.84 -8.70 21.88
N TRP A 101 12.69 -8.63 21.20
CA TRP A 101 11.72 -9.73 21.12
C TRP A 101 10.82 -9.61 19.87
N VAL A 102 10.51 -10.72 19.19
CA VAL A 102 9.46 -10.81 18.14
C VAL A 102 8.25 -11.61 18.63
N ARG A 103 7.03 -11.04 18.56
CA ARG A 103 5.77 -11.73 18.94
C ARG A 103 4.75 -11.71 17.81
N PRO A 104 4.00 -12.81 17.62
CA PRO A 104 2.77 -12.77 16.83
C PRO A 104 1.81 -11.70 17.36
N ALA A 105 1.15 -10.99 16.44
CA ALA A 105 0.12 -10.01 16.81
C ALA A 105 -1.08 -10.64 17.55
N THR A 106 -1.30 -11.95 17.37
CA THR A 106 -2.33 -12.75 18.05
C THR A 106 -2.07 -12.93 19.54
N ASP A 107 -0.82 -12.78 19.97
CA ASP A 107 -0.40 -13.05 21.34
C ASP A 107 -0.48 -11.78 22.21
N LEU A 108 -0.98 -10.67 21.65
CA LEU A 108 -1.18 -9.42 22.36
C LEU A 108 -2.46 -9.49 23.21
N THR A 109 -2.34 -9.25 24.51
CA THR A 109 -3.47 -9.18 25.46
C THR A 109 -4.53 -8.18 25.02
N HIS A 110 -4.09 -7.06 24.43
CA HIS A 110 -4.96 -6.10 23.76
C HIS A 110 -4.67 -6.15 22.26
N PRO A 111 -5.69 -6.42 21.41
CA PRO A 111 -5.48 -6.52 19.98
C PRO A 111 -5.04 -5.18 19.39
N LEU A 112 -4.22 -5.24 18.34
CA LEU A 112 -3.75 -4.05 17.63
C LEU A 112 -4.93 -3.20 17.13
N ALA A 113 -5.02 -1.97 17.64
CA ALA A 113 -5.95 -0.98 17.15
C ALA A 113 -5.48 -0.49 15.76
N LEU A 114 -6.00 -1.09 14.70
CA LEU A 114 -5.65 -0.69 13.34
C LEU A 114 -6.16 0.74 13.02
N PRO A 115 -5.45 1.49 12.14
CA PRO A 115 -5.93 2.76 11.62
C PRO A 115 -7.32 2.63 10.97
N ARG A 116 -8.16 3.67 11.09
CA ARG A 116 -9.53 3.66 10.55
C ARG A 116 -9.56 3.55 9.02
N PHE A 117 -8.67 4.26 8.32
CA PHE A 117 -8.60 4.28 6.86
C PHE A 117 -7.55 3.29 6.33
N ARG A 118 -7.70 2.02 6.72
CA ARG A 118 -6.84 0.94 6.24
C ARG A 118 -7.41 0.34 4.96
N LEU A 119 -6.54 0.08 3.98
CA LEU A 119 -6.90 -0.72 2.81
C LEU A 119 -6.24 -2.09 2.92
N PRO A 120 -6.87 -3.17 2.43
CA PRO A 120 -6.24 -4.48 2.34
C PRO A 120 -4.85 -4.38 1.69
N GLY A 121 -3.86 -5.02 2.30
CA GLY A 121 -2.46 -4.97 1.86
C GLY A 121 -1.72 -3.64 2.07
N ALA A 122 -2.33 -2.64 2.70
CA ALA A 122 -1.65 -1.40 3.07
C ALA A 122 -2.21 -0.82 4.37
N VAL A 123 -1.58 -1.17 5.50
CA VAL A 123 -1.84 -0.53 6.79
C VAL A 123 -0.92 0.68 6.91
N LEU A 124 -1.48 1.88 6.73
CA LEU A 124 -0.75 3.14 6.83
C LEU A 124 -1.27 3.96 8.01
N GLY A 125 -0.36 4.67 8.65
CA GLY A 125 -0.63 5.55 9.78
C GLY A 125 0.01 5.07 11.06
N THR A 126 -0.04 5.93 12.08
CA THR A 126 0.51 5.66 13.41
C THR A 126 -0.62 5.49 14.41
N ARG A 127 -0.44 4.55 15.33
CA ARG A 127 -1.36 4.30 16.44
C ARG A 127 -0.53 4.04 17.69
N ARG A 128 -0.85 4.75 18.77
CA ARG A 128 -0.29 4.46 20.10
C ARG A 128 -0.94 3.19 20.61
N HIS A 129 -0.11 2.24 21.06
CA HIS A 129 -0.57 1.00 21.63
C HIS A 129 -0.05 0.90 23.08
N PRO A 130 -0.88 0.58 24.09
CA PRO A 130 -0.44 0.64 25.48
C PRO A 130 0.73 -0.29 25.84
N HIS A 131 0.94 -1.35 25.05
CA HIS A 131 1.91 -2.42 25.32
C HIS A 131 3.02 -2.59 24.26
N LEU A 132 3.05 -1.71 23.26
CA LEU A 132 4.16 -1.65 22.31
C LEU A 132 4.78 -0.27 22.54
N GLY A 133 6.09 -0.22 22.77
CA GLY A 133 6.82 0.99 23.17
C GLY A 133 6.53 2.23 22.29
N TRP A 134 7.06 3.36 22.77
CA TRP A 134 6.70 4.71 22.31
C TRP A 134 7.21 5.04 20.90
#